data_AF-A0A1H0KAP6-F1
#
_entry.id   AF-A0A1H0KAP6-F1
#
_cell.length_a   1.000
_cell.length_b   1.000
_cell.length_c   1.000
_cell.angle_alpha   90.00
_cell.angle_beta   90.00
_cell.angle_gamma   90.00
#
_symmetry.space_group_name_H-M   'P 1'
#
loop_
_entity.id
_entity.type
_entity.pdbx_description
1 polymer ?
#
loop_
_entity_poly.entity_id
_entity_poly.type
_entity_poly.pdbx_seq_one_letter_code
_entity_poly.pdbx_strand_id
1 'polypeptide(L)'
;MTDPGAEFVAALAAKDTDRLLAVLSPSVEFRGMTPGRFWEASTAGATVHEVLYRWFEPTDVVEEVVSVETADVADRHRVDYRLVVRNEDGRHLVEQRAYYDLDDGGRIARVHAVCAGFRPLP
;
A
#
# COMPACT_ATOMS: atom_id res chain seq x y z
N MET A 1 7.71 6.27 17.71
CA MET A 1 6.64 6.53 16.74
C MET A 1 6.88 5.57 15.59
N THR A 2 5.89 4.79 15.18
CA THR A 2 6.02 3.87 14.04
C THR A 2 6.11 4.69 12.75
N ASP A 3 6.96 4.29 11.81
CA ASP A 3 7.09 4.92 10.49
C ASP A 3 5.73 4.88 9.75
N PRO A 4 5.24 6.01 9.18
CA PRO A 4 3.93 6.05 8.51
C PRO A 4 3.79 5.05 7.35
N GLY A 5 4.88 4.79 6.62
CA GLY A 5 4.92 3.77 5.57
C GLY A 5 4.74 2.36 6.14
N ALA A 6 5.40 2.05 7.26
CA ALA A 6 5.22 0.77 7.93
C ALA A 6 3.79 0.60 8.50
N GLU A 7 3.22 1.67 9.05
CA GLU A 7 1.83 1.68 9.54
C GLU A 7 0.83 1.46 8.38
N PHE A 8 1.05 2.10 7.24
CA PHE A 8 0.27 1.88 6.03
C PHE A 8 0.29 0.42 5.59
N VAL A 9 1.47 -0.22 5.57
CA VAL A 9 1.59 -1.64 5.19
C VAL A 9 0.88 -2.54 6.19
N ALA A 10 1.02 -2.27 7.49
CA ALA A 10 0.33 -3.05 8.52
C ALA A 10 -1.20 -2.95 8.40
N ALA A 11 -1.72 -1.74 8.18
CA ALA A 11 -3.15 -1.50 7.98
C ALA A 11 -3.66 -2.15 6.68
N LEU A 12 -2.89 -2.06 5.59
CA LEU A 12 -3.21 -2.69 4.31
C LEU A 12 -3.27 -4.22 4.43
N ALA A 13 -2.26 -4.82 5.08
CA ALA A 13 -2.20 -6.26 5.30
C ALA A 13 -3.39 -6.78 6.13
N ALA A 14 -3.83 -5.99 7.12
CA ALA A 14 -4.99 -6.30 7.94
C ALA A 14 -6.35 -5.97 7.26
N LYS A 15 -6.34 -5.32 6.09
CA LYS A 15 -7.53 -4.69 5.48
C LYS A 15 -8.29 -3.80 6.48
N ASP A 16 -7.54 -3.08 7.31
CA ASP A 16 -8.07 -2.20 8.35
C ASP A 16 -8.35 -0.81 7.77
N THR A 17 -9.61 -0.61 7.35
CA THR A 17 -10.08 0.64 6.75
C THR A 17 -9.83 1.84 7.65
N ASP A 18 -10.10 1.72 8.95
CA ASP A 18 -10.00 2.85 9.87
C ASP A 18 -8.54 3.28 10.06
N ARG A 19 -7.62 2.31 10.18
CA ARG A 19 -6.18 2.60 10.25
C ARG A 19 -5.63 3.14 8.93
N LEU A 20 -6.10 2.63 7.79
CA LEU A 20 -5.74 3.17 6.48
C LEU A 20 -6.19 4.63 6.33
N LEU A 21 -7.42 4.95 6.76
CA LEU A 21 -7.92 6.32 6.73
C LEU A 21 -7.21 7.24 7.74
N ALA A 22 -6.74 6.71 8.86
CA ALA A 22 -6.01 7.48 9.87
C ALA A 22 -4.58 7.83 9.42
N VAL A 23 -3.90 6.93 8.70
CA VAL A 23 -2.52 7.16 8.22
C VAL A 23 -2.46 8.02 6.95
N LEU A 24 -3.53 8.01 6.14
CA LEU A 24 -3.63 8.84 4.93
C LEU A 24 -4.15 10.23 5.26
N SER A 25 -3.59 11.25 4.61
CA SER A 25 -4.18 12.58 4.61
C SER A 25 -5.55 12.52 3.90
N PRO A 26 -6.61 13.20 4.39
CA PRO A 26 -7.93 13.20 3.76
C PRO A 26 -7.89 13.59 2.28
N SER A 27 -6.95 14.45 1.90
CA SER A 27 -6.68 14.92 0.53
C SER A 27 -5.42 14.30 -0.09
N VAL A 28 -5.11 13.04 0.23
CA VAL A 28 -3.94 12.35 -0.34
C VAL A 28 -4.01 12.29 -1.87
N GLU A 29 -2.89 12.59 -2.52
CA GLU A 29 -2.70 12.32 -3.96
C GLU A 29 -2.04 10.95 -4.13
N PHE A 30 -2.83 9.96 -4.55
CA PHE A 30 -2.34 8.62 -4.80
C PHE A 30 -2.17 8.38 -6.29
N ARG A 31 -1.00 7.88 -6.68
CA ARG A 31 -0.76 7.25 -7.99
C ARG A 31 -0.13 5.89 -7.79
N GLY A 32 -0.67 4.89 -8.47
CA GLY A 32 -0.21 3.52 -8.38
C GLY A 32 -0.10 2.85 -9.74
N MET A 33 0.75 1.84 -9.84
CA MET A 33 0.82 0.98 -11.02
C MET A 33 0.87 -0.50 -10.62
N THR A 34 -0.07 -1.25 -11.17
CA THR A 34 -0.04 -2.72 -11.23
C THR A 34 0.37 -3.15 -12.62
N PRO A 35 0.76 -4.42 -12.81
CA PRO A 35 0.89 -4.97 -14.17
C PRO A 35 -0.36 -4.67 -15.00
N GLY A 36 -0.19 -3.93 -16.10
CA GLY A 36 -1.24 -3.62 -17.06
C GLY A 36 -2.27 -2.55 -16.64
N ARG A 37 -2.11 -1.86 -15.51
CA ARG A 37 -3.09 -0.83 -15.08
C ARG A 37 -2.46 0.28 -14.22
N PHE A 38 -2.87 1.51 -14.52
CA PHE A 38 -2.61 2.70 -13.70
C PHE A 38 -3.79 2.99 -12.78
N TRP A 39 -3.48 3.51 -11.60
CA TRP A 39 -4.45 3.87 -10.56
C TRP A 39 -4.19 5.29 -10.10
N GLU A 40 -5.26 6.07 -9.93
CA GLU A 40 -5.18 7.42 -9.37
C GLU A 40 -6.35 7.66 -8.42
N ALA A 41 -6.10 8.38 -7.33
CA ALA A 41 -7.12 8.87 -6.41
C ALA A 41 -6.63 10.16 -5.73
N SER A 42 -7.56 11.03 -5.35
CA SER A 42 -7.28 12.34 -4.75
C SER A 42 -7.86 12.52 -3.34
N THR A 43 -8.33 11.41 -2.73
CA THR A 43 -8.80 11.39 -1.34
C THR A 43 -8.41 10.08 -0.66
N ALA A 44 -8.38 10.09 0.68
CA ALA A 44 -8.11 8.88 1.46
C ALA A 44 -9.17 7.79 1.20
N GLY A 45 -10.45 8.17 1.18
CA GLY A 45 -11.56 7.26 0.91
C GLY A 45 -11.47 6.60 -0.46
N ALA A 46 -11.24 7.39 -1.52
CA ALA A 46 -11.06 6.85 -2.87
C ALA A 46 -9.81 5.97 -2.97
N THR A 47 -8.71 6.36 -2.33
CA THR A 47 -7.49 5.55 -2.27
C THR A 47 -7.77 4.18 -1.67
N VAL A 48 -8.47 4.11 -0.52
CA VAL A 48 -8.76 2.84 0.14
C VAL A 48 -9.76 2.01 -0.67
N HIS A 49 -10.93 2.57 -0.99
CA HIS A 49 -12.05 1.79 -1.51
C HIS A 49 -12.03 1.58 -3.04
N GLU A 50 -11.46 2.52 -3.79
CA GLU A 50 -11.48 2.48 -5.25
C GLU A 50 -10.14 2.02 -5.84
N VAL A 51 -9.06 2.11 -5.08
CA VAL A 51 -7.72 1.65 -5.50
C VAL A 51 -7.26 0.44 -4.70
N LEU A 52 -6.97 0.58 -3.40
CA LEU A 52 -6.31 -0.48 -2.63
C LEU A 52 -7.15 -1.75 -2.55
N TYR A 53 -8.47 -1.66 -2.34
CA TYR A 53 -9.36 -2.83 -2.33
C TYR A 53 -9.75 -3.36 -3.72
N ARG A 54 -9.36 -2.66 -4.79
CA ARG A 54 -9.39 -3.22 -6.14
C ARG A 54 -8.05 -3.82 -6.56
N TRP A 55 -6.97 -3.40 -5.89
CA TRP A 55 -5.64 -3.95 -6.05
C TRP A 55 -5.50 -5.28 -5.30
N PHE A 56 -5.99 -5.31 -4.06
CA PHE A 56 -6.19 -6.51 -3.26
C PHE A 56 -7.69 -6.74 -3.17
N GLU A 57 -8.20 -7.57 -4.06
CA GLU A 57 -9.64 -7.82 -4.16
C GLU A 57 -10.20 -8.27 -2.80
N PRO A 58 -11.51 -8.09 -2.52
CA PRO A 58 -12.09 -8.49 -1.25
C PRO A 58 -11.81 -9.95 -0.88
N THR A 59 -11.72 -10.83 -1.87
CA THR A 59 -11.41 -12.26 -1.76
C THR A 59 -9.94 -12.57 -1.50
N ASP A 60 -9.02 -11.64 -1.80
CA ASP A 60 -7.59 -11.82 -1.54
C ASP A 60 -7.32 -11.83 -0.04
N VAL A 61 -6.57 -12.81 0.45
CA VAL A 61 -6.20 -12.92 1.86
C VAL A 61 -4.71 -12.70 1.99
N VAL A 62 -4.31 -11.64 2.70
CA VAL A 62 -2.91 -11.47 3.11
C VAL A 62 -2.63 -12.45 4.24
N GLU A 63 -1.83 -13.47 3.97
CA GLU A 63 -1.47 -14.50 4.94
C GLU A 63 -0.29 -14.08 5.81
N GLU A 64 0.64 -13.31 5.24
CA GLU A 64 1.91 -12.99 5.87
C GLU A 64 2.46 -11.65 5.37
N VAL A 65 2.99 -10.86 6.30
CA VAL A 65 3.87 -9.72 6.00
C VAL A 65 5.31 -10.21 6.07
N VAL A 66 5.91 -10.50 4.91
CA VAL A 66 7.24 -11.12 4.81
C VAL A 66 8.34 -10.13 5.18
N SER A 67 8.24 -8.90 4.69
CA SER A 67 9.21 -7.84 4.97
C SER A 67 8.58 -6.48 4.83
N VAL A 68 9.03 -5.54 5.66
CA VAL A 68 8.76 -4.11 5.53
C VAL A 68 10.07 -3.37 5.76
N GLU A 69 10.49 -2.59 4.78
CA GLU A 69 11.70 -1.77 4.84
C GLU A 69 11.32 -0.33 4.57
N THR A 70 11.74 0.58 5.43
CA THR A 70 11.52 2.01 5.26
C THR A 70 12.88 2.71 5.14
N ALA A 71 12.92 3.77 4.34
CA ALA A 71 14.10 4.62 4.22
C ALA A 71 13.73 6.01 3.72
N ASP A 72 14.65 6.94 3.88
CA ASP A 72 14.54 8.28 3.31
C ASP A 72 15.36 8.40 2.02
N VAL A 73 14.84 9.18 1.09
CA VAL A 73 15.48 9.64 -0.14
C VAL A 73 15.44 11.17 -0.09
N ALA A 74 16.44 11.75 0.58
CA ALA A 74 16.47 13.17 0.93
C ALA A 74 15.20 13.60 1.69
N ASP A 75 14.35 14.40 1.06
CA ASP A 75 13.10 14.93 1.62
C ASP A 75 11.88 14.02 1.41
N ARG A 76 12.07 12.87 0.75
CA ARG A 76 10.99 11.93 0.42
C ARG A 76 11.16 10.59 1.14
N HIS A 77 10.06 10.01 1.59
CA HIS A 77 10.09 8.70 2.24
C HIS A 77 9.86 7.57 1.23
N ARG A 78 10.38 6.39 1.56
CA ARG A 78 10.20 5.14 0.81
C ARG A 78 9.74 4.05 1.75
N VAL A 79 8.79 3.25 1.31
CA VAL A 79 8.49 1.95 1.91
C VAL A 79 8.54 0.86 0.83
N ASP A 80 9.20 -0.23 1.15
CA ASP A 80 9.24 -1.47 0.40
C ASP A 80 8.63 -2.57 1.25
N TYR A 81 7.76 -3.37 0.65
CA TYR A 81 7.14 -4.45 1.39
C TYR A 81 6.81 -5.66 0.52
N ARG A 82 6.82 -6.82 1.17
CA ARG A 82 6.46 -8.10 0.58
C ARG A 82 5.36 -8.76 1.38
N LEU A 83 4.34 -9.22 0.68
CA LEU A 83 3.19 -9.91 1.26
C LEU A 83 3.06 -11.28 0.63
N VAL A 84 2.72 -12.29 1.42
CA VAL A 84 2.12 -13.52 0.89
C VAL A 84 0.61 -13.30 0.81
N VAL A 85 0.07 -13.42 -0.38
CA VAL A 85 -1.36 -13.26 -0.67
C VAL A 85 -1.90 -14.55 -1.25
N ARG A 86 -3.03 -15.01 -0.73
CA ARG A 86 -3.80 -16.13 -1.29
C ARG A 86 -5.06 -15.60 -1.96
N ASN A 87 -5.25 -15.98 -3.21
CA ASN A 87 -6.44 -15.70 -4.01
C ASN A 87 -6.93 -16.99 -4.68
N GLU A 88 -7.85 -16.89 -5.65
CA GLU A 88 -8.43 -18.05 -6.35
C GLU A 88 -7.39 -18.86 -7.14
N ASP A 89 -6.32 -18.22 -7.61
CA ASP A 89 -5.22 -18.85 -8.36
C ASP A 89 -4.15 -19.48 -7.45
N GLY A 90 -4.30 -19.36 -6.13
CA GLY A 90 -3.39 -19.93 -5.13
C GLY A 90 -2.58 -18.88 -4.36
N ARG A 91 -1.39 -19.26 -3.92
CA ARG A 91 -0.51 -18.42 -3.09
C ARG A 91 0.49 -17.67 -3.97
N HIS A 92 0.70 -16.40 -3.64
CA HIS A 92 1.53 -15.50 -4.39
C HIS A 92 2.37 -14.63 -3.46
N LEU A 93 3.63 -14.37 -3.86
CA LEU A 93 4.42 -13.29 -3.31
C LEU A 93 4.12 -12.01 -4.10
N VAL A 94 3.81 -10.94 -3.40
CA VAL A 94 3.62 -9.62 -3.97
C VAL A 94 4.66 -8.69 -3.37
N GLU A 95 5.41 -7.99 -4.22
CA GLU A 95 6.30 -6.91 -3.79
C GLU A 95 5.75 -5.57 -4.27
N GLN A 96 5.78 -4.59 -3.38
CA GLN A 96 5.44 -3.21 -3.66
C GLN A 96 6.51 -2.26 -3.14
N ARG A 97 6.75 -1.21 -3.92
CA ARG A 97 7.54 -0.04 -3.50
C ARG A 97 6.67 1.19 -3.62
N ALA A 98 6.66 2.01 -2.57
CA ALA A 98 5.99 3.29 -2.58
C ALA A 98 6.94 4.41 -2.13
N TYR A 99 6.91 5.52 -2.85
CA TYR A 99 7.52 6.78 -2.41
C TYR A 99 6.43 7.74 -1.96
N TYR A 100 6.57 8.30 -0.77
CA TYR A 100 5.53 9.11 -0.17
C TYR A 100 6.06 10.35 0.54
N ASP A 101 5.18 11.36 0.63
CA ASP A 101 5.44 12.60 1.35
C ASP A 101 4.41 12.73 2.49
N LEU A 102 4.78 13.40 3.57
CA LEU A 102 3.91 13.65 4.71
C LEU A 102 3.31 15.06 4.67
N ASP A 103 2.10 15.23 5.22
CA ASP A 103 1.58 16.56 5.61
C ASP A 103 2.18 17.02 6.95
N ASP A 104 1.90 18.27 7.33
CA ASP A 104 2.37 18.87 8.59
C ASP A 104 1.88 18.11 9.84
N GLY A 105 0.81 17.30 9.70
CA GLY A 105 0.27 16.43 10.73
C GLY A 105 0.92 15.05 10.78
N GLY A 106 1.90 14.77 9.92
CA GLY A 106 2.60 13.48 9.83
C GLY A 106 1.81 12.38 9.10
N ARG A 107 0.75 12.71 8.36
CA ARG A 107 -0.02 11.75 7.55
C ARG A 107 0.48 11.72 6.12
N ILE A 108 0.28 10.59 5.45
CA ILE A 108 0.71 10.40 4.07
C ILE A 108 -0.15 11.26 3.12
N ALA A 109 0.46 12.27 2.51
CA ALA A 109 -0.21 13.25 1.66
C ALA A 109 -0.02 13.02 0.17
N ARG A 110 1.07 12.35 -0.23
CA ARG A 110 1.31 11.95 -1.62
C ARG A 110 1.90 10.55 -1.66
N VAL A 111 1.48 9.72 -2.61
CA VAL A 111 1.99 8.34 -2.78
C VAL A 111 2.20 8.05 -4.25
N HIS A 112 3.38 7.54 -4.60
CA HIS A 112 3.66 6.90 -5.87
C HIS A 112 4.06 5.44 -5.62
N ALA A 113 3.19 4.49 -5.98
CA ALA A 113 3.38 3.07 -5.71
C ALA A 113 3.52 2.24 -7.00
N VAL A 114 4.39 1.23 -6.97
CA VAL A 114 4.55 0.24 -8.05
C VAL A 114 4.53 -1.17 -7.47
N CYS A 115 3.96 -2.12 -8.20
CA CYS A 115 3.87 -3.53 -7.80
C CYS A 115 4.49 -4.45 -8.83
N ALA A 116 5.20 -5.46 -8.34
CA ALA A 116 5.74 -6.56 -9.15
C ALA A 116 4.64 -7.50 -9.71
N GLY A 117 3.40 -7.36 -9.25
CA GLY A 117 2.29 -8.26 -9.49
C GLY A 117 2.35 -9.53 -8.64
N PHE A 118 1.32 -10.38 -8.79
CA PHE A 118 1.27 -11.70 -8.17
C PHE A 118 2.34 -12.61 -8.74
N ARG A 119 3.36 -12.98 -7.96
CA ARG A 119 4.40 -13.96 -8.34
C ARG A 119 4.04 -15.31 -7.69
N PRO A 120 3.72 -16.36 -8.44
CA PRO A 120 3.30 -17.64 -7.88
C PRO A 120 4.32 -18.21 -6.89
N LEU A 121 3.84 -18.75 -5.78
CA LEU A 121 4.62 -19.53 -4.83
C LEU A 121 4.33 -21.04 -4.97
N PRO A 122 5.30 -21.91 -4.62
CA PRO A 122 5.07 -23.35 -4.54
C PRO A 122 3.97 -23.76 -3.55
#